data_AF-A0A2V7PCJ8-F1
#
_entry.id   AF-A0A2V7PCJ8-F1
#
_cell.length_a   1.000
_cell.length_b   1.000
_cell.length_c   1.000
_cell.angle_alpha   90.00
_cell.angle_beta   90.00
_cell.angle_gamma   90.00
#
_symmetry.space_group_name_H-M   'P 1'
#
loop_
_entity.id
_entity.type
_entity.pdbx_description
1 polymer ?
#
loop_
_entity_poly.entity_id
_entity_poly.type
_entity_poly.pdbx_seq_one_letter_code
_entity_poly.pdbx_strand_id
1 'polypeptide(L)'
;MKATRVVLVVALLGCGDRVPTSVTPRASGFDQPSLVADPGLVRCTPLPPDSATQTIGPLGGVIQVGQYRLSIPAGALDAPVVITAVAPADTVNRVQLEPQGLTFDQPASLAMSYANCSGLASLLPKRIAYTSDELVILALLPSVDDVVTRTVTGRLEHFSDYAIAW
;
A
#
# COMPACT_ATOMS: atom_id res chain seq x y z
N MET A 1 27.59 12.04 73.13
CA MET A 1 26.49 12.11 74.13
C MET A 1 25.49 13.17 73.68
N LYS A 2 24.20 12.87 73.85
CA LYS A 2 23.05 13.79 73.98
C LYS A 2 22.47 14.43 72.72
N ALA A 3 21.31 13.88 72.35
CA ALA A 3 20.21 14.56 71.69
C ALA A 3 19.64 15.71 72.55
N THR A 4 19.11 16.78 71.93
CA THR A 4 18.03 17.67 72.44
C THR A 4 17.57 18.59 71.28
N ARG A 5 16.43 18.32 70.64
CA ARG A 5 15.11 19.03 70.67
C ARG A 5 15.05 20.51 70.25
N VAL A 6 14.31 20.71 69.14
CA VAL A 6 13.17 21.64 68.89
C VAL A 6 13.39 23.15 69.06
N VAL A 7 13.15 23.92 67.99
CA VAL A 7 12.25 25.10 68.01
C VAL A 7 11.54 25.22 66.65
N LEU A 8 10.21 25.25 66.74
CA LEU A 8 9.23 25.63 65.71
C LEU A 8 9.10 27.16 65.70
N VAL A 9 9.21 27.81 64.54
CA VAL A 9 8.69 29.17 64.34
C VAL A 9 7.93 29.19 63.01
N VAL A 10 6.63 29.43 63.11
CA VAL A 10 5.71 29.72 62.01
C VAL A 10 5.35 31.19 62.12
N ALA A 11 5.52 31.95 61.04
CA ALA A 11 4.83 33.21 60.84
C ALA A 11 4.60 33.43 59.33
N LEU A 12 3.32 33.45 58.96
CA LEU A 12 2.77 33.61 57.61
C LEU A 12 2.66 35.10 57.26
N LEU A 13 3.13 35.50 56.07
CA LEU A 13 2.82 36.72 55.29
C LEU A 13 3.53 36.46 53.93
N GLY A 14 2.92 36.20 52.77
CA GLY A 14 1.69 36.69 52.17
C GLY A 14 2.04 37.70 51.07
N CYS A 15 2.25 37.24 49.82
CA CYS A 15 1.90 37.94 48.55
C CYS A 15 2.46 37.22 47.29
N GLY A 16 1.68 36.29 46.75
CA GLY A 16 1.32 36.24 45.32
C GLY A 16 2.35 35.91 44.24
N ASP A 17 2.80 34.65 44.16
CA ASP A 17 3.26 34.08 42.89
C ASP A 17 2.04 33.77 42.02
N ARG A 18 1.75 34.62 41.03
CA ARG A 18 0.83 34.27 39.96
C ARG A 18 1.59 33.46 38.92
N VAL A 19 1.48 32.15 39.01
CA VAL A 19 1.76 31.25 37.89
C VAL A 19 0.75 31.56 36.79
N PRO A 20 1.17 31.92 35.57
CA PRO A 20 0.25 31.95 34.45
C PRO A 20 -0.11 30.50 34.08
N THR A 21 -1.25 30.03 34.55
CA THR A 21 -1.95 28.90 33.92
C THR A 21 -2.50 29.39 32.59
N SER A 22 -1.65 29.39 31.56
CA SER A 22 -2.17 29.34 30.19
C SER A 22 -2.80 27.97 29.99
N VAL A 23 -4.10 27.88 30.25
CA VAL A 23 -4.93 26.82 29.68
C VAL A 23 -4.83 26.98 28.16
N THR A 24 -4.04 26.14 27.52
CA THR A 24 -4.04 26.03 26.07
C THR A 24 -5.49 25.73 25.67
N PRO A 25 -6.17 26.60 24.92
CA PRO A 25 -7.45 26.23 24.36
C PRO A 25 -7.16 25.02 23.48
N ARG A 26 -7.76 23.87 23.81
CA ARG A 26 -7.89 22.78 22.85
C ARG A 26 -8.72 23.38 21.73
N ALA A 27 -8.05 23.85 20.69
CA ALA A 27 -8.70 24.07 19.42
C ALA A 27 -9.31 22.72 19.09
N SER A 28 -10.63 22.60 19.23
CA SER A 28 -11.42 21.63 18.51
C SER A 28 -11.26 22.02 17.04
N GLY A 29 -10.12 21.61 16.49
CA GLY A 29 -9.88 21.67 15.06
C GLY A 29 -10.99 20.85 14.46
N PHE A 30 -11.81 21.51 13.66
CA PHE A 30 -12.59 20.85 12.65
C PHE A 30 -11.63 19.90 11.94
N ASP A 31 -11.87 18.59 12.05
CA ASP A 31 -11.23 17.60 11.19
C ASP A 31 -11.64 17.99 9.77
N GLN A 32 -10.80 18.80 9.13
CA GLN A 32 -10.88 18.99 7.70
C GLN A 32 -10.67 17.59 7.14
N PRO A 33 -11.63 16.99 6.42
CA PRO A 33 -11.31 15.78 5.68
C PRO A 33 -10.14 16.17 4.77
N SER A 34 -8.98 15.60 5.03
CA SER A 34 -7.86 15.64 4.10
C SER A 34 -8.42 15.15 2.77
N LEU A 35 -8.61 16.06 1.81
CA LEU A 35 -9.13 15.76 0.47
C LEU A 35 -8.12 14.94 -0.35
N VAL A 36 -6.98 14.58 0.23
CA VAL A 36 -6.14 13.50 -0.25
C VAL A 36 -6.90 12.23 0.11
N ALA A 37 -7.71 11.73 -0.82
CA ALA A 37 -8.24 10.38 -0.73
C ALA A 37 -7.06 9.46 -0.43
N ASP A 38 -7.06 8.84 0.75
CA ASP A 38 -6.17 7.71 1.01
C ASP A 38 -6.37 6.76 -0.16
N PRO A 39 -5.33 6.41 -0.95
CA PRO A 39 -5.50 5.55 -2.09
C PRO A 39 -6.02 4.21 -1.58
N GLY A 40 -7.32 4.03 -1.62
CA GLY A 40 -7.95 2.81 -1.16
C GLY A 40 -7.71 1.71 -2.18
N LEU A 41 -7.64 0.48 -1.71
CA LEU A 41 -7.79 -0.66 -2.62
C LEU A 41 -9.21 -0.69 -3.18
N VAL A 42 -9.33 -1.04 -4.46
CA VAL A 42 -10.63 -1.16 -5.12
C VAL A 42 -11.30 -2.44 -4.65
N ARG A 43 -12.53 -2.30 -4.14
CA ARG A 43 -13.38 -3.45 -3.79
C ARG A 43 -14.06 -4.01 -5.03
N CYS A 44 -14.00 -5.33 -5.17
CA CYS A 44 -14.45 -6.05 -6.34
C CYS A 44 -15.20 -7.32 -5.92
N THR A 45 -16.03 -7.85 -6.83
CA THR A 45 -16.62 -9.17 -6.64
C THR A 45 -15.53 -10.22 -6.79
N PRO A 46 -15.36 -11.17 -5.84
CA PRO A 46 -14.34 -12.19 -5.94
C PRO A 46 -14.43 -13.03 -7.22
N LEU A 47 -13.27 -13.34 -7.79
CA LEU A 47 -13.12 -14.24 -8.94
C LEU A 47 -12.59 -15.60 -8.48
N PRO A 48 -12.73 -16.67 -9.30
CA PRO A 48 -12.07 -17.94 -9.03
C PRO A 48 -10.55 -17.74 -8.85
N PRO A 49 -9.91 -18.43 -7.90
CA PRO A 49 -8.46 -18.34 -7.75
C PRO A 49 -7.78 -18.98 -8.96
N ASP A 50 -6.64 -18.44 -9.36
CA ASP A 50 -5.82 -18.99 -10.44
C ASP A 50 -4.32 -18.84 -10.15
N SER A 51 -3.50 -19.70 -10.75
CA SER A 51 -2.04 -19.64 -10.62
C SER A 51 -1.35 -20.18 -11.87
N ALA A 52 -0.24 -19.55 -12.25
CA ALA A 52 0.59 -20.00 -13.36
C ALA A 52 2.07 -19.99 -12.96
N THR A 53 2.82 -21.00 -13.41
CA THR A 53 4.25 -21.12 -13.17
C THR A 53 4.99 -21.31 -14.49
N GLN A 54 6.03 -20.51 -14.72
CA GLN A 54 6.83 -20.58 -15.94
C GLN A 54 8.29 -20.19 -15.69
N THR A 55 9.22 -20.87 -16.36
CA THR A 55 10.61 -20.42 -16.41
C THR A 55 10.78 -19.36 -17.48
N ILE A 56 11.16 -18.13 -17.09
CA ILE A 56 11.44 -17.01 -17.99
C ILE A 56 12.92 -16.67 -17.90
N GLY A 57 13.57 -16.50 -19.04
CA GLY A 57 14.99 -16.12 -19.12
C GLY A 57 15.21 -14.77 -19.79
N PRO A 58 16.44 -14.49 -20.25
CA PRO A 58 16.81 -13.18 -20.79
C PRO A 58 16.05 -12.71 -22.03
N LEU A 59 15.39 -13.63 -22.75
CA LEU A 59 14.53 -13.27 -23.88
C LEU A 59 13.18 -12.67 -23.45
N GLY A 60 12.89 -12.65 -22.14
CA GLY A 60 11.61 -12.23 -21.60
C GLY A 60 10.50 -13.27 -21.87
N GLY A 61 9.26 -12.86 -21.64
CA GLY A 61 8.10 -13.69 -21.86
C GLY A 61 6.85 -13.13 -21.22
N VAL A 62 5.80 -13.93 -21.19
CA VAL A 62 4.48 -13.53 -20.72
C VAL A 62 3.90 -14.65 -19.87
N ILE A 63 3.37 -14.28 -18.70
CA ILE A 63 2.63 -15.17 -17.82
C ILE A 63 1.19 -14.65 -17.74
N GLN A 64 0.23 -15.53 -18.05
CA GLN A 64 -1.20 -15.27 -17.91
C GLN A 64 -1.69 -15.94 -16.62
N VAL A 65 -2.38 -15.20 -15.76
CA VAL A 65 -3.01 -15.73 -14.54
C VAL A 65 -4.41 -15.14 -14.43
N GLY A 66 -5.42 -15.97 -14.64
CA GLY A 66 -6.81 -15.58 -14.83
C GLY A 66 -6.94 -14.51 -15.91
N GLN A 67 -7.52 -13.39 -15.55
CA GLN A 67 -7.69 -12.21 -16.41
C GLN A 67 -6.51 -11.21 -16.31
N TYR A 68 -5.39 -11.58 -15.70
CA TYR A 68 -4.21 -10.73 -15.54
C TYR A 68 -3.05 -11.22 -16.40
N ARG A 69 -2.22 -10.28 -16.85
CA ARG A 69 -1.08 -10.56 -17.73
C ARG A 69 0.16 -9.86 -17.20
N LEU A 70 1.16 -10.66 -16.85
CA LEU A 70 2.52 -10.20 -16.57
C LEU A 70 3.35 -10.34 -17.85
N SER A 71 3.86 -9.24 -18.38
CA SER A 71 4.78 -9.23 -19.53
C SER A 71 6.16 -8.75 -19.09
N ILE A 72 7.15 -9.63 -19.21
CA ILE A 72 8.55 -9.41 -18.85
C ILE A 72 9.31 -9.17 -20.15
N PRO A 73 9.88 -7.96 -20.37
CA PRO A 73 10.59 -7.68 -21.61
C PRO A 73 11.93 -8.44 -21.67
N ALA A 74 12.50 -8.52 -22.87
CA ALA A 74 13.85 -9.02 -23.05
C ALA A 74 14.86 -8.13 -22.28
N GLY A 75 15.86 -8.76 -21.67
CA GLY A 75 16.85 -8.09 -20.83
C GLY A 75 16.34 -7.66 -19.46
N ALA A 76 15.13 -8.05 -19.04
CA ALA A 76 14.66 -7.81 -17.67
C ALA A 76 15.26 -8.77 -16.64
N LEU A 77 15.72 -9.94 -17.09
CA LEU A 77 16.33 -10.99 -16.29
C LEU A 77 17.64 -11.41 -16.94
N ASP A 78 18.71 -11.50 -16.16
CA ASP A 78 20.03 -11.94 -16.67
C ASP A 78 20.17 -13.47 -16.78
N ALA A 79 19.26 -14.23 -16.14
CA ALA A 79 19.27 -15.69 -16.14
C ALA A 79 17.84 -16.26 -16.12
N PRO A 80 17.66 -17.54 -16.47
CA PRO A 80 16.37 -18.22 -16.30
C PRO A 80 15.91 -18.25 -14.84
N VAL A 81 14.67 -17.83 -14.58
CA VAL A 81 14.02 -17.81 -13.27
C VAL A 81 12.69 -18.55 -13.37
N VAL A 82 12.41 -19.44 -12.42
CA VAL A 82 11.08 -20.05 -12.26
C VAL A 82 10.20 -19.04 -11.54
N ILE A 83 9.15 -18.59 -12.21
CA ILE A 83 8.25 -17.55 -11.72
C ILE A 83 6.87 -18.15 -11.50
N THR A 84 6.28 -17.88 -10.35
CA THR A 84 4.89 -18.22 -10.05
C THR A 84 4.08 -16.94 -9.88
N ALA A 85 2.97 -16.83 -10.60
CA ALA A 85 1.98 -15.77 -10.41
C ALA A 85 0.71 -16.38 -9.84
N VAL A 86 0.20 -15.83 -8.73
CA VAL A 86 -1.00 -16.31 -8.03
C VAL A 86 -2.02 -15.20 -7.94
N ALA A 87 -3.22 -15.43 -8.45
CA ALA A 87 -4.38 -14.56 -8.29
C ALA A 87 -5.37 -15.24 -7.32
N PRO A 88 -5.34 -14.92 -6.01
CA PRO A 88 -6.26 -15.52 -5.06
C PRO A 88 -7.69 -15.00 -5.25
N ALA A 89 -8.66 -15.76 -4.74
CA ALA A 89 -10.04 -15.31 -4.63
C ALA A 89 -10.17 -14.38 -3.43
N ASP A 90 -10.40 -13.09 -3.68
CA ASP A 90 -10.49 -12.04 -2.65
C ASP A 90 -11.46 -10.92 -3.07
N THR A 91 -11.81 -10.05 -2.15
CA THR A 91 -12.61 -8.83 -2.34
C THR A 91 -11.82 -7.68 -2.99
N VAL A 92 -10.53 -7.89 -3.26
CA VAL A 92 -9.65 -6.99 -4.01
C VAL A 92 -8.97 -7.80 -5.10
N ASN A 93 -8.86 -7.22 -6.29
CA ASN A 93 -8.08 -7.82 -7.36
C ASN A 93 -6.59 -7.68 -7.04
N ARG A 94 -5.93 -8.79 -6.70
CA ARG A 94 -4.51 -8.87 -6.39
C ARG A 94 -3.80 -9.98 -7.17
N VAL A 95 -2.48 -9.85 -7.31
CA VAL A 95 -1.59 -10.91 -7.79
C VAL A 95 -0.35 -10.97 -6.89
N GLN A 96 0.09 -12.17 -6.55
CA GLN A 96 1.33 -12.42 -5.83
C GLN A 96 2.35 -12.98 -6.82
N LEU A 97 3.54 -12.41 -6.86
CA LEU A 97 4.61 -12.83 -7.75
C LEU A 97 5.77 -13.42 -6.94
N GLU A 98 6.13 -14.66 -7.25
CA GLU A 98 7.27 -15.35 -6.67
C GLU A 98 8.36 -15.62 -7.71
N PRO A 99 9.65 -15.56 -7.34
CA PRO A 99 10.16 -15.29 -5.98
C PRO A 99 10.06 -13.80 -5.60
N GLN A 100 9.64 -13.53 -4.37
CA GLN A 100 9.52 -12.17 -3.82
C GLN A 100 10.87 -11.44 -3.82
N GLY A 101 10.85 -10.13 -4.08
CA GLY A 101 12.03 -9.26 -4.02
C GLY A 101 12.99 -9.36 -5.21
N LEU A 102 12.74 -10.24 -6.18
CA LEU A 102 13.51 -10.26 -7.42
C LEU A 102 13.34 -8.93 -8.15
N THR A 103 14.43 -8.25 -8.45
CA THR A 103 14.42 -6.95 -9.15
C THR A 103 14.70 -7.16 -10.64
N PHE A 104 14.02 -6.38 -11.49
CA PHE A 104 14.23 -6.42 -12.93
C PHE A 104 15.27 -5.39 -13.39
N ASP A 105 16.10 -5.77 -14.35
CA ASP A 105 17.02 -4.83 -15.03
C ASP A 105 16.29 -3.94 -16.05
N GLN A 106 15.11 -4.38 -16.49
CA GLN A 106 14.17 -3.64 -17.32
C GLN A 106 12.75 -3.82 -16.77
N PRO A 107 12.00 -2.75 -16.51
CA PRO A 107 10.72 -2.88 -15.83
C PRO A 107 9.72 -3.75 -16.57
N ALA A 108 9.08 -4.68 -15.86
CA ALA A 108 7.99 -5.49 -16.39
C ALA A 108 6.68 -4.70 -16.42
N SER A 109 5.67 -5.23 -17.13
CA SER A 109 4.32 -4.68 -17.12
C SER A 109 3.31 -5.69 -16.59
N LEU A 110 2.44 -5.23 -15.70
CA LEU A 110 1.34 -6.02 -15.15
C LEU A 110 0.01 -5.37 -15.55
N ALA A 111 -0.74 -6.04 -16.41
CA ALA A 111 -2.09 -5.64 -16.78
C ALA A 111 -3.10 -6.43 -15.94
N MET A 112 -3.98 -5.71 -15.23
CA MET A 112 -5.03 -6.30 -14.40
C MET A 112 -6.40 -5.75 -14.77
N SER A 113 -7.32 -6.64 -15.13
CA SER A 113 -8.72 -6.30 -15.32
C SER A 113 -9.38 -5.97 -13.97
N TYR A 114 -10.22 -4.95 -13.96
CA TYR A 114 -11.15 -4.60 -12.89
C TYR A 114 -12.60 -4.67 -13.36
N ALA A 115 -12.88 -5.46 -14.40
CA ALA A 115 -14.24 -5.60 -14.94
C ALA A 115 -15.26 -6.17 -13.92
N ASN A 116 -14.78 -6.93 -12.94
CA ASN A 116 -15.55 -7.47 -11.80
C ASN A 116 -15.74 -6.47 -10.64
N CYS A 117 -15.20 -5.26 -10.76
CA CYS A 117 -15.39 -4.19 -9.80
C CYS A 117 -16.56 -3.29 -10.24
N SER A 118 -17.32 -2.77 -9.29
CA SER A 118 -18.54 -1.99 -9.57
C SER A 118 -18.52 -0.62 -8.87
N GLY A 119 -19.53 0.20 -9.13
CA GLY A 119 -19.70 1.52 -8.52
C GLY A 119 -18.73 2.54 -9.09
N LEU A 120 -18.00 3.24 -8.21
CA LEU A 120 -17.06 4.29 -8.61
C LEU A 120 -15.88 3.76 -9.45
N ALA A 121 -15.68 2.44 -9.52
CA ALA A 121 -14.48 1.84 -10.11
C ALA A 121 -14.35 2.16 -11.60
N SER A 122 -15.48 2.42 -12.27
CA SER A 122 -15.53 2.85 -13.67
C SER A 122 -15.45 4.37 -13.86
N LEU A 123 -15.41 5.17 -12.80
CA LEU A 123 -15.50 6.64 -12.87
C LEU A 123 -14.17 7.35 -12.54
N LEU A 124 -13.35 6.75 -11.69
CA LEU A 124 -12.06 7.32 -11.29
C LEU A 124 -10.92 6.51 -11.89
N PRO A 125 -9.78 7.12 -12.20
CA PRO A 125 -8.59 6.40 -12.64
C PRO A 125 -8.18 5.31 -11.66
N LYS A 126 -7.54 4.26 -12.18
CA LYS A 126 -6.94 3.18 -11.40
C LYS A 126 -5.44 3.13 -11.52
N ARG A 127 -4.82 2.56 -10.48
CA ARG A 127 -3.39 2.33 -10.43
C ARG A 127 -3.10 0.94 -9.89
N ILE A 128 -1.96 0.39 -10.26
CA ILE A 128 -1.39 -0.76 -9.56
C ILE A 128 -0.68 -0.26 -8.30
N ALA A 129 -0.97 -0.89 -7.17
CA ALA A 129 -0.33 -0.68 -5.89
C ALA A 129 0.58 -1.85 -5.56
N TYR A 130 1.78 -1.57 -5.08
CA TYR A 130 2.60 -2.51 -4.33
C TYR A 130 2.04 -2.59 -2.91
N THR A 131 1.77 -3.80 -2.42
CA THR A 131 1.17 -4.03 -1.11
C THR A 131 1.97 -4.98 -0.24
N SER A 132 1.74 -4.95 1.07
CA SER A 132 2.08 -6.08 1.95
C SER A 132 1.08 -7.24 1.80
N ASP A 133 1.37 -8.37 2.45
CA ASP A 133 0.47 -9.54 2.47
C ASP A 133 -0.91 -9.21 3.07
N GLU A 134 -0.92 -8.30 4.05
CA GLU A 134 -2.11 -7.75 4.72
C GLU A 134 -2.82 -6.65 3.92
N LEU A 135 -2.46 -6.44 2.65
CA LEU A 135 -3.08 -5.47 1.75
C LEU A 135 -2.88 -4.00 2.18
N VAL A 136 -1.81 -3.71 2.90
CA VAL A 136 -1.38 -2.32 3.15
C VAL A 136 -0.69 -1.81 1.89
N ILE A 137 -1.09 -0.65 1.37
CA ILE A 137 -0.41 -0.03 0.22
C ILE A 137 0.93 0.53 0.68
N LEU A 138 2.01 0.02 0.09
CA LEU A 138 3.37 0.45 0.32
C LEU A 138 3.81 1.50 -0.70
N ALA A 139 3.36 1.36 -1.95
CA ALA A 139 3.58 2.35 -3.00
C ALA A 139 2.55 2.23 -4.13
N LEU A 140 2.29 3.31 -4.83
CA LEU A 140 1.52 3.30 -6.07
C LEU A 140 2.46 3.39 -7.28
N LEU A 141 2.29 2.50 -8.25
CA LEU A 141 3.17 2.39 -9.42
C LEU A 141 2.74 3.36 -10.52
N PRO A 142 3.67 3.79 -11.39
CA PRO A 142 3.31 4.39 -12.67
C PRO A 142 2.38 3.44 -13.43
N SER A 143 1.18 3.92 -13.74
CA SER A 143 0.11 3.09 -14.31
C SER A 143 -0.63 3.83 -15.41
N VAL A 144 -1.16 3.08 -16.37
CA VAL A 144 -2.10 3.55 -17.39
C VAL A 144 -3.41 2.79 -17.21
N ASP A 145 -4.50 3.53 -17.06
CA ASP A 145 -5.84 2.97 -16.92
C ASP A 145 -6.61 3.09 -18.23
N ASP A 146 -7.04 1.96 -18.78
CA ASP A 146 -7.97 1.88 -19.90
C ASP A 146 -9.37 1.59 -19.36
N VAL A 147 -10.17 2.66 -19.27
CA VAL A 147 -11.56 2.61 -18.77
C VAL A 147 -12.52 1.90 -19.73
N VAL A 148 -12.16 1.75 -21.01
CA VAL A 148 -12.99 1.06 -22.01
C VAL A 148 -12.86 -0.44 -21.83
N THR A 149 -11.62 -0.94 -21.73
CA THR A 149 -11.36 -2.37 -21.49
C THR A 149 -11.37 -2.74 -20.00
N ARG A 150 -11.54 -1.75 -19.12
CA ARG A 150 -11.48 -1.88 -17.65
C ARG A 150 -10.22 -2.60 -17.20
N THR A 151 -9.09 -2.16 -17.73
CA THR A 151 -7.78 -2.76 -17.46
C THR A 151 -6.79 -1.67 -17.07
N VAL A 152 -6.13 -1.86 -15.92
CA VAL A 152 -5.02 -1.00 -15.50
C VAL A 152 -3.71 -1.73 -15.73
N THR A 153 -2.74 -1.04 -16.31
CA THR A 153 -1.40 -1.57 -16.55
C THR A 153 -0.36 -0.79 -15.74
N GLY A 154 0.31 -1.46 -14.82
CA GLY A 154 1.37 -0.91 -13.98
C GLY A 154 2.78 -1.33 -14.43
N ARG A 155 3.76 -0.47 -14.18
CA ARG A 155 5.19 -0.75 -14.38
C ARG A 155 5.82 -1.31 -13.10
N LEU A 156 6.34 -2.54 -13.17
CA LEU A 156 6.92 -3.27 -12.03
C LEU A 156 8.45 -3.25 -12.11
N GLU A 157 9.08 -2.84 -11.01
CA GLU A 157 10.54 -2.86 -10.85
C GLU A 157 11.04 -4.15 -10.19
N HIS A 158 10.16 -4.89 -9.51
CA HIS A 158 10.48 -6.13 -8.81
C HIS A 158 9.27 -7.07 -8.75
N PHE A 159 9.46 -8.27 -8.22
CA PHE A 159 8.39 -9.18 -7.84
C PHE A 159 7.92 -8.92 -6.42
N SER A 160 6.61 -8.76 -6.27
CA SER A 160 5.95 -8.71 -4.98
C SER A 160 4.44 -8.94 -5.10
N ASP A 161 3.70 -8.55 -4.07
CA ASP A 161 2.25 -8.50 -4.04
C ASP A 161 1.75 -7.18 -4.63
N TYR A 162 0.85 -7.29 -5.59
CA TYR A 162 0.25 -6.15 -6.27
C TYR A 162 -1.27 -6.21 -6.22
N ALA A 163 -1.91 -5.05 -6.07
CA ALA A 163 -3.35 -4.92 -6.07
C ALA A 163 -3.81 -3.67 -6.83
N ILE A 164 -5.09 -3.62 -7.20
CA ILE A 164 -5.68 -2.44 -7.86
C ILE A 164 -6.11 -1.42 -6.80
N ALA A 165 -5.70 -0.17 -6.96
CA ALA A 165 -6.05 0.98 -6.13
C ALA A 165 -6.61 2.16 -6.93
N TRP A 166 -7.16 3.16 -6.23
CA TRP A 166 -7.60 4.46 -6.78
C TRP A 166 -6.43 5.39 -7.08
#